data_AF-A0A915LZF1-F1
#
_entry.id   AF-A0A915LZF1-F1
#
_cell.length_a   1.000
_cell.length_b   1.000
_cell.length_c   1.000
_cell.angle_alpha   90.00
_cell.angle_beta   90.00
_cell.angle_gamma   90.00
#
_symmetry.space_group_name_H-M   'P 1'
#
loop_
_entity.id
_entity.type
_entity.pdbx_description
1 polymer ?
#
loop_
_entity_poly.entity_id
_entity_poly.type
_entity_poly.pdbx_seq_one_letter_code
_entity_poly.pdbx_strand_id
1 'polypeptide(L)'
;MQRHNLIDNLDLWMKAHYCEAEKIRGREETLGAVSKYRIRRKFPLPRTIWDGEETSYCFRESSRAILRLSYRENPYPSPKAKKELAERTSLTQTQVSNWFKNRRQRDRAAGGSR
;
A
#
# COMPACT_ATOMS: atom_id res chain seq x y z
N MET A 1 15.96 -17.18 -12.21
CA MET A 1 14.53 -17.52 -12.07
C MET A 1 14.23 -17.70 -10.58
N GLN A 2 13.48 -16.80 -9.91
CA GLN A 2 12.95 -17.04 -8.54
C GLN A 2 12.10 -15.86 -7.98
N ARG A 3 11.41 -15.09 -8.83
CA ARG A 3 10.51 -14.00 -8.37
C ARG A 3 9.04 -14.40 -8.22
N HIS A 4 8.64 -15.58 -8.70
CA HIS A 4 7.24 -16.04 -8.63
C HIS A 4 6.83 -16.52 -7.23
N ASN A 5 7.73 -17.05 -6.40
CA ASN A 5 7.33 -17.62 -5.12
C ASN A 5 6.82 -16.61 -4.08
N LEU A 6 7.23 -15.33 -4.11
CA LEU A 6 6.90 -14.37 -3.05
C LEU A 6 5.46 -13.85 -3.12
N ILE A 7 4.94 -13.62 -4.33
CA ILE A 7 3.55 -13.20 -4.54
C ILE A 7 2.61 -14.36 -4.23
N ASP A 8 3.00 -15.57 -4.62
CA ASP A 8 2.21 -16.79 -4.40
C ASP A 8 2.11 -17.15 -2.90
N ASN A 9 3.18 -16.94 -2.12
CA ASN A 9 3.16 -17.14 -0.67
C ASN A 9 2.33 -16.07 0.08
N LEU A 10 2.37 -14.82 -0.38
CA LEU A 10 1.53 -13.74 0.16
C LEU A 10 0.04 -14.02 -0.09
N ASP A 11 -0.28 -14.45 -1.29
CA ASP A 11 -1.65 -14.81 -1.67
C ASP A 11 -2.14 -16.03 -0.88
N LEU A 12 -1.29 -17.04 -0.68
CA LEU A 12 -1.61 -18.22 0.12
C LEU A 12 -1.88 -17.88 1.60
N TRP A 13 -1.04 -17.05 2.22
CA TRP A 13 -1.22 -16.60 3.61
C TRP A 13 -2.52 -15.82 3.80
N MET A 14 -2.82 -14.92 2.85
CA MET A 14 -4.06 -14.15 2.87
C MET A 14 -5.29 -15.01 2.63
N LYS A 15 -5.23 -15.96 1.69
CA LYS A 15 -6.31 -16.93 1.42
C LYS A 15 -6.61 -17.80 2.64
N ALA A 16 -5.57 -18.30 3.33
CA ALA A 16 -5.74 -19.12 4.53
C ALA A 16 -6.53 -18.38 5.62
N HIS A 17 -6.13 -17.13 5.93
CA HIS A 17 -6.81 -16.34 6.96
C HIS A 17 -8.21 -15.85 6.57
N TYR A 18 -8.46 -15.59 5.27
CA TYR A 18 -9.83 -15.31 4.82
C TYR A 18 -10.72 -16.54 4.95
N CYS A 19 -10.22 -17.72 4.57
CA CYS A 19 -10.96 -18.97 4.67
C CYS A 19 -11.29 -19.34 6.13
N GLU A 20 -10.34 -19.17 7.06
CA GLU A 20 -10.58 -19.38 8.49
C GLU A 20 -11.65 -18.41 9.03
N ALA A 21 -11.57 -17.14 8.65
CA ALA A 21 -12.53 -16.12 9.10
C ALA A 21 -13.94 -16.30 8.52
N GLU A 22 -14.05 -16.88 7.31
CA GLU A 22 -15.34 -17.25 6.69
C GLU A 22 -15.98 -18.43 7.42
N LYS A 23 -15.20 -19.48 7.76
CA LYS A 23 -15.68 -20.65 8.50
C LYS A 23 -16.22 -20.31 9.89
N ILE A 24 -15.55 -19.40 10.61
CA ILE A 24 -15.96 -19.01 11.98
C ILE A 24 -17.29 -18.26 12.00
N ARG A 25 -17.68 -17.60 10.90
CA ARG A 25 -18.93 -16.79 10.85
C ARG A 25 -20.15 -17.56 10.37
N GLY A 26 -20.01 -18.84 10.02
CA GLY A 26 -21.12 -19.71 9.61
C GLY A 26 -21.92 -19.22 8.41
N ARG A 27 -21.41 -18.20 7.70
CA ARG A 27 -22.03 -17.61 6.52
C ARG A 27 -21.08 -17.76 5.36
N GLU A 28 -21.55 -18.47 4.35
CA GLU A 28 -20.98 -18.61 3.01
C GLU A 28 -21.09 -17.29 2.21
N GLU A 29 -20.94 -16.14 2.89
CA GLU A 29 -20.90 -14.82 2.28
C GLU A 29 -19.46 -14.35 2.25
N THR A 30 -18.95 -14.12 1.04
CA THR A 30 -17.60 -13.62 0.80
C THR A 30 -17.28 -12.43 1.71
N LEU A 31 -16.13 -12.44 2.38
CA LEU A 31 -15.76 -11.34 3.30
C LEU A 31 -15.77 -9.99 2.57
N GLY A 32 -16.57 -9.05 3.07
CA GLY A 32 -16.55 -7.66 2.61
C GLY A 32 -15.18 -7.00 2.81
N ALA A 33 -14.92 -5.93 2.05
CA ALA A 33 -13.61 -5.24 2.02
C ALA A 33 -13.11 -4.80 3.41
N VAL A 34 -14.02 -4.38 4.28
CA VAL A 34 -13.69 -3.94 5.66
C VAL A 34 -13.27 -5.13 6.55
N SER A 35 -13.91 -6.28 6.41
CA SER A 35 -13.54 -7.50 7.14
C SER A 35 -12.17 -8.00 6.70
N LYS A 36 -11.90 -8.00 5.38
CA LYS A 36 -10.57 -8.33 4.82
C LYS A 36 -9.48 -7.38 5.35
N TYR A 37 -9.77 -6.08 5.48
CA TYR A 37 -8.86 -5.11 6.09
C TYR A 37 -8.56 -5.42 7.57
N ARG A 38 -9.58 -5.76 8.37
CA ARG A 38 -9.40 -6.11 9.80
C ARG A 38 -8.51 -7.35 9.96
N ILE A 39 -8.69 -8.36 9.11
CA ILE A 39 -7.90 -9.60 9.13
C ILE A 39 -6.43 -9.30 8.81
N ARG A 40 -6.16 -8.51 7.76
CA ARG A 40 -4.80 -8.08 7.40
C ARG A 40 -4.08 -7.34 8.53
N ARG A 41 -4.82 -6.57 9.33
CA ARG A 41 -4.26 -5.88 10.51
C ARG A 41 -4.00 -6.80 11.69
N LYS A 42 -4.81 -7.85 11.88
CA LYS A 42 -4.69 -8.78 13.01
C LYS A 42 -3.56 -9.79 12.80
N PHE A 43 -3.31 -10.18 11.56
CA PHE A 43 -2.30 -11.18 11.19
C PHE A 43 -1.28 -10.59 10.20
N PRO A 44 -0.30 -9.81 10.70
CA PRO A 44 0.78 -9.30 9.86
C PRO A 44 1.62 -10.46 9.30
N LEU A 45 2.23 -10.24 8.13
CA LEU A 45 3.02 -11.27 7.45
C LEU A 45 4.25 -11.67 8.29
N PRO A 46 4.50 -12.98 8.47
CA PRO A 46 5.70 -13.44 9.15
C PRO A 46 6.96 -13.08 8.36
N ARG A 47 8.03 -12.71 9.09
CA ARG A 47 9.31 -12.24 8.54
C ARG A 47 10.09 -13.29 7.72
N THR A 48 9.73 -14.56 7.83
CA THR A 48 10.40 -15.68 7.13
C THR A 48 9.95 -15.85 5.67
N ILE A 49 8.84 -15.23 5.28
CA ILE A 49 8.31 -15.21 3.90
C ILE A 49 8.39 -13.80 3.27
N TRP A 50 9.13 -12.89 3.90
CA TRP A 50 9.19 -11.46 3.60
C TRP A 50 10.63 -10.95 3.67
N ASP A 51 11.06 -10.19 2.66
CA ASP A 51 12.42 -9.63 2.57
C ASP A 51 12.70 -8.46 3.54
N GLY A 52 11.72 -8.10 4.37
CA GLY A 52 11.82 -6.99 5.31
C GLY A 52 11.49 -5.63 4.69
N GLU A 53 11.28 -5.51 3.38
CA GLU A 53 10.71 -4.30 2.79
C GLU A 53 9.20 -4.30 3.01
N GLU A 54 8.72 -3.49 3.95
CA GLU A 54 7.30 -3.34 4.28
C GLU A 54 6.46 -2.87 3.06
N THR A 55 6.06 -3.77 2.14
CA THR A 55 4.95 -3.55 1.21
C THR A 55 3.60 -3.69 1.94
N SER A 56 3.41 -2.87 2.97
CA SER A 56 2.09 -2.61 3.57
C SER A 56 1.37 -1.57 2.72
N TYR A 57 0.81 -2.00 1.58
CA TYR A 57 -0.08 -1.20 0.70
C TYR A 57 0.44 0.19 0.25
N CYS A 58 1.70 0.50 0.55
CA CYS A 58 2.39 1.76 0.31
C CYS A 58 3.74 1.35 -0.27
N PHE A 59 3.99 1.80 -1.50
CA PHE A 59 5.19 1.71 -2.33
C PHE A 59 6.51 1.37 -1.61
N ARG A 60 7.48 0.78 -2.32
CA ARG A 60 8.87 0.59 -1.82
C ARG A 60 9.37 1.86 -1.13
N GLU A 61 10.16 1.72 -0.06
CA GLU A 61 10.64 2.88 0.72
C GLU A 61 11.48 3.83 -0.17
N SER A 62 12.20 3.30 -1.16
CA SER A 62 12.89 4.07 -2.19
C SER A 62 11.95 4.99 -2.98
N SER A 63 10.81 4.48 -3.44
CA SER A 63 9.77 5.27 -4.11
C SER A 63 9.18 6.33 -3.16
N ARG A 64 9.00 6.02 -1.87
CA ARG A 64 8.51 6.98 -0.87
C ARG A 64 9.51 8.11 -0.63
N ALA A 65 10.80 7.80 -0.55
CA ALA A 65 11.85 8.80 -0.35
C ALA A 65 11.85 9.82 -1.50
N ILE A 66 11.78 9.35 -2.75
CA ILE A 66 11.71 10.21 -3.94
C ILE A 66 10.47 11.12 -3.90
N LEU A 67 9.29 10.55 -3.59
CA LEU A 67 8.05 11.34 -3.51
C LEU A 67 8.09 12.38 -2.39
N ARG A 68 8.66 12.03 -1.22
CA ARG A 68 8.83 12.97 -0.10
C ARG A 68 9.77 14.12 -0.45
N LEU A 69 10.88 13.84 -1.12
CA LEU A 69 11.83 14.88 -1.56
C LEU A 69 11.14 15.83 -2.55
N SER A 70 10.52 15.27 -3.60
CA SER A 70 9.79 16.08 -4.59
C SER A 70 8.67 16.91 -3.97
N TYR A 71 7.97 16.39 -2.94
CA TYR A 71 6.92 17.15 -2.25
C TYR A 71 7.44 18.36 -1.50
N ARG A 72 8.65 18.30 -0.92
CA ARG A 72 9.27 19.45 -0.24
C ARG A 72 9.62 20.55 -1.24
N GLU A 73 10.00 20.18 -2.46
CA GLU A 73 10.30 21.13 -3.54
C GLU A 73 9.02 21.74 -4.12
N ASN A 74 8.02 20.90 -4.43
CA ASN A 74 6.77 21.36 -5.01
C ASN A 74 5.58 20.42 -4.65
N PRO A 75 4.66 20.85 -3.75
CA PRO A 75 3.46 20.09 -3.41
C PRO A 75 2.43 19.92 -4.55
N TYR A 76 2.59 20.67 -5.64
CA TYR A 76 1.70 20.70 -6.81
C TYR A 76 2.49 20.47 -8.11
N PRO A 77 3.00 19.25 -8.35
CA PRO A 77 3.76 18.94 -9.55
C PRO A 77 2.88 19.04 -10.81
N SER A 78 3.46 19.52 -11.90
CA SER A 78 2.83 19.57 -13.23
C SER A 78 2.58 18.15 -13.78
N PRO A 79 1.72 17.98 -14.80
CA PRO A 79 1.51 16.67 -15.44
C PRO A 79 2.81 16.02 -15.93
N LYS A 80 3.72 16.83 -16.49
CA LYS A 80 5.05 16.38 -16.92
C LYS A 80 5.88 15.87 -15.75
N ALA A 81 5.96 16.64 -14.65
CA ALA A 81 6.69 16.23 -13.46
C ALA A 81 6.11 14.96 -12.81
N LYS A 82 4.78 14.78 -12.84
CA LYS A 82 4.15 13.54 -12.36
C LYS A 82 4.53 12.33 -13.21
N LYS A 83 4.67 12.50 -14.53
CA LYS A 83 5.12 11.44 -15.44
C LYS A 83 6.57 11.04 -15.15
N GLU A 84 7.45 12.00 -14.98
CA GLU A 84 8.86 11.75 -14.61
C GLU A 84 8.98 11.05 -13.25
N LEU A 85 8.16 11.45 -12.26
CA LEU A 85 8.10 10.78 -10.97
C LEU A 85 7.59 9.35 -11.07
N ALA A 86 6.58 9.10 -11.92
CA ALA A 86 6.05 7.77 -12.16
C ALA A 86 7.13 6.82 -12.72
N GLU A 87 7.91 7.30 -13.69
CA GLU A 87 9.04 6.57 -14.28
C GLU A 87 10.13 6.29 -13.21
N ARG A 88 10.55 7.31 -12.46
CA ARG A 88 11.60 7.19 -11.42
C ARG A 88 11.21 6.29 -10.25
N THR A 89 9.93 6.24 -9.90
CA THR A 89 9.45 5.48 -8.73
C THR A 89 8.87 4.11 -9.08
N SER A 90 8.84 3.78 -10.38
CA SER A 90 8.15 2.59 -10.93
C SER A 90 6.69 2.51 -10.48
N LEU A 91 6.02 3.66 -10.42
CA LEU A 91 4.60 3.79 -10.07
C LEU A 91 3.80 4.26 -11.28
N THR A 92 2.49 4.09 -11.25
CA THR A 92 1.61 4.70 -12.25
C THR A 92 1.42 6.18 -11.97
N GLN A 93 1.13 6.96 -13.02
CA GLN A 93 0.84 8.40 -12.88
C GLN A 93 -0.35 8.66 -11.93
N THR A 94 -1.33 7.75 -11.91
CA THR A 94 -2.48 7.80 -10.99
C THR A 94 -2.04 7.58 -9.55
N GLN A 95 -1.15 6.62 -9.29
CA GLN A 95 -0.58 6.37 -7.96
C GLN A 95 0.18 7.59 -7.44
N VAL A 96 1.02 8.20 -8.27
CA VAL A 96 1.73 9.45 -7.94
C VAL A 96 0.73 10.56 -7.66
N SER A 97 -0.26 10.76 -8.54
CA SER A 97 -1.30 11.80 -8.35
C SER A 97 -2.07 11.63 -7.04
N ASN A 98 -2.47 10.40 -6.72
CA ASN A 98 -3.16 10.08 -5.47
C ASN A 98 -2.27 10.29 -4.25
N TRP A 99 -0.98 9.96 -4.34
CA TRP A 99 -0.03 10.18 -3.25
C TRP A 99 0.05 11.68 -2.89
N PHE A 100 0.22 12.56 -3.89
CA PHE A 100 0.27 14.01 -3.68
C PHE A 100 -1.07 14.55 -3.13
N LYS A 101 -2.20 14.07 -3.65
CA LYS A 101 -3.54 14.43 -3.13
C LYS A 101 -3.68 14.06 -1.65
N ASN A 102 -3.37 12.82 -1.31
CA ASN A 102 -3.52 12.29 0.04
C ASN A 102 -2.50 12.91 1.02
N ARG A 103 -1.32 13.31 0.54
CA ARG A 103 -0.33 14.00 1.38
C ARG A 103 -0.83 15.39 1.78
N ARG A 104 -1.33 16.18 0.82
CA ARG A 104 -1.93 17.50 1.12
C ARG A 104 -3.14 17.40 2.05
N GLN A 105 -3.99 16.38 1.88
CA GLN A 105 -5.11 16.15 2.80
C GLN A 105 -4.64 15.89 4.23
N ARG A 106 -3.58 15.08 4.41
CA ARG A 106 -2.98 14.83 5.73
C ARG A 106 -2.38 16.10 6.34
N ASP A 107 -1.74 16.94 5.54
CA ASP A 107 -1.16 18.19 6.04
C ASP A 107 -2.24 19.17 6.50
N ARG A 108 -3.38 19.25 5.79
CA ARG A 108 -4.53 20.04 6.23
C ARG A 108 -5.16 19.49 7.51
N ALA A 109 -5.31 18.16 7.61
CA ALA A 109 -5.84 17.52 8.80
C ALA A 109 -4.93 17.73 10.03
N ALA A 110 -3.61 17.71 9.83
CA ALA A 110 -2.64 17.99 10.89
C ALA A 110 -2.57 19.48 11.28
N GLY A 111 -2.93 20.39 10.38
CA GLY A 111 -2.99 21.84 10.62
C GLY A 111 -4.26 22.34 11.30
N GLY A 112 -5.30 21.49 11.46
CA GLY A 112 -6.57 21.84 12.10
C GLY A 112 -6.67 21.49 13.59
N SER A 113 -5.54 21.19 14.25
CA SER A 113 -5.46 20.83 15.68
C SER A 113 -4.57 21.80 16.48
N ARG A 114 -4.56 23.08 16.11
CA ARG A 114 -4.02 24.17 16.93
C ARG A 114 -5.09 25.21 17.15
#